data_AF-A0A7X6J9T0-F1
#
_entry.id   AF-A0A7X6J9T0-F1
#
_cell.length_a   1.000
_cell.length_b   1.000
_cell.length_c   1.000
_cell.angle_alpha   90.00
_cell.angle_beta   90.00
_cell.angle_gamma   90.00
#
_symmetry.space_group_name_H-M   'P 1'
#
loop_
_entity.id
_entity.type
_entity.pdbx_description
1 polymer ?
#
loop_
_entity_poly.entity_id
_entity_poly.type
_entity_poly.pdbx_seq_one_letter_code
_entity_poly.pdbx_strand_id
1 'polypeptide(L)'
;MSGEGLEDGVMGALRFPSGAIAQFHDAFTTKYAETGFEVHGSEGSLVARNVMTQKPVGSVLLRDKDGEHELPLDQTNLYETALQAFHDAIAGEGQPSATLEDGIWSLATGLAVLEAAKTGKATAVQSGI
;
A
#
# COMPACT_ATOMS: atom_id res chain seq x y z
N MET A 1 1.94 15.43 -19.88
CA MET A 1 1.72 14.67 -21.12
C MET A 1 2.50 13.38 -20.97
N SER A 2 1.83 12.24 -20.94
CA SER A 2 2.48 10.94 -21.08
C SER A 2 3.02 10.82 -22.51
N GLY A 3 4.25 10.33 -22.66
CA GLY A 3 4.81 10.00 -23.98
C GLY A 3 4.11 8.78 -24.56
N GLU A 4 4.17 8.59 -25.88
CA GLU A 4 3.65 7.38 -26.52
C GLU A 4 4.17 6.12 -25.81
N GLY A 5 3.26 5.24 -25.42
CA GLY A 5 3.57 3.93 -24.83
C GLY A 5 3.85 3.93 -23.31
N LEU A 6 3.73 5.06 -22.61
CA LEU A 6 3.85 5.07 -21.14
C LEU A 6 2.55 4.59 -20.49
N GLU A 7 2.63 3.50 -19.72
CA GLU A 7 1.59 3.09 -18.78
C GLU A 7 1.52 4.13 -17.64
N ASP A 8 0.56 5.06 -17.71
CA ASP A 8 0.46 6.23 -16.82
C ASP A 8 -0.68 6.15 -15.78
N GLY A 9 -1.41 5.04 -15.80
CA GLY A 9 -2.46 4.73 -14.84
C GLY A 9 -2.87 3.26 -14.88
N VAL A 10 -3.23 2.72 -13.71
CA VAL A 10 -3.73 1.35 -13.55
C VAL A 10 -4.79 1.32 -12.45
N MET A 11 -5.83 0.52 -12.68
CA MET A 11 -6.74 0.06 -11.63
C MET A 11 -6.75 -1.46 -11.63
N GLY A 12 -6.86 -2.06 -10.46
CA GLY A 12 -6.91 -3.51 -10.34
C GLY A 12 -7.47 -3.97 -9.00
N ALA A 13 -7.57 -5.28 -8.85
CA ALA A 13 -7.97 -5.92 -7.62
C ALA A 13 -7.05 -7.10 -7.31
N LEU A 14 -6.64 -7.22 -6.05
CA LEU A 14 -5.86 -8.32 -5.51
C LEU A 14 -6.75 -9.15 -4.59
N ARG A 15 -6.66 -10.49 -4.72
CA ARG A 15 -7.27 -11.41 -3.75
C ARG A 15 -6.19 -11.91 -2.81
N PHE A 16 -6.33 -11.61 -1.53
CA PHE A 16 -5.43 -12.10 -0.48
C PHE A 16 -5.75 -13.56 -0.10
N PRO A 17 -4.78 -14.31 0.46
CA PRO A 17 -5.01 -15.67 0.95
C PRO A 17 -6.14 -15.78 1.98
N SER A 18 -6.39 -14.71 2.75
CA SER A 18 -7.51 -14.62 3.70
C SER A 18 -8.90 -14.56 3.02
N GLY A 19 -8.95 -14.38 1.70
CA GLY A 19 -10.18 -14.15 0.94
C GLY A 19 -10.54 -12.68 0.78
N ALA A 20 -9.86 -11.77 1.49
CA ALA A 20 -10.04 -10.33 1.33
C ALA A 20 -9.71 -9.90 -0.11
N ILE A 21 -10.44 -8.91 -0.61
CA ILE A 21 -10.24 -8.31 -1.93
C ILE A 21 -9.82 -6.86 -1.71
N ALA A 22 -8.65 -6.49 -2.22
CA ALA A 22 -8.13 -5.13 -2.16
C ALA A 22 -8.13 -4.53 -3.57
N GLN A 23 -8.81 -3.41 -3.77
CA GLN A 23 -8.73 -2.65 -5.01
C GLN A 23 -7.67 -1.54 -4.89
N PHE A 24 -7.03 -1.20 -5.99
CA PHE A 24 -6.06 -0.11 -6.07
C PHE A 24 -6.28 0.74 -7.32
N HIS A 25 -5.86 2.00 -7.25
CA HIS A 25 -5.85 2.94 -8.35
C HIS A 25 -4.58 3.80 -8.24
N ASP A 26 -3.65 3.57 -9.17
CA ASP A 26 -2.37 4.27 -9.22
C ASP A 26 -2.29 5.03 -10.54
N ALA A 27 -2.00 6.34 -10.50
CA ALA A 27 -1.96 7.15 -11.71
C ALA A 27 -1.02 8.35 -11.57
N PHE A 28 -0.38 8.72 -12.68
CA PHE A 28 0.40 9.96 -12.81
C PHE A 28 -0.45 11.14 -13.31
N THR A 29 -1.72 10.91 -13.66
CA THR A 29 -2.54 11.82 -14.47
C THR A 29 -3.68 12.53 -13.71
N THR A 30 -3.83 12.28 -12.41
CA THR A 30 -4.99 12.72 -11.61
C THR A 30 -4.64 13.78 -10.55
N LYS A 31 -4.48 15.04 -10.98
CA LYS A 31 -4.02 16.16 -10.12
C LYS A 31 -4.89 16.47 -8.88
N TYR A 32 -6.16 16.11 -8.91
CA TYR A 32 -7.15 16.49 -7.89
C TYR A 32 -7.69 15.29 -7.09
N ALA A 33 -7.00 14.15 -7.16
CA ALA A 33 -7.32 12.99 -6.34
C ALA A 33 -6.43 13.00 -5.08
N GLU A 34 -7.05 13.03 -3.91
CA GLU A 34 -6.35 12.76 -2.65
C GLU A 34 -5.99 11.27 -2.56
N THR A 35 -4.87 10.94 -1.92
CA THR A 35 -4.50 9.54 -1.66
C THR A 35 -5.26 8.98 -0.45
N GLY A 36 -5.52 7.68 -0.43
CA GLY A 36 -6.21 7.05 0.70
C GLY A 36 -5.94 5.55 0.78
N PHE A 37 -6.20 5.00 1.96
CA PHE A 37 -6.11 3.57 2.22
C PHE A 37 -7.24 3.18 3.16
N GLU A 38 -8.05 2.19 2.77
CA GLU A 38 -9.22 1.79 3.55
C GLU A 38 -9.25 0.28 3.78
N VAL A 39 -9.68 -0.13 4.97
CA VAL A 39 -9.88 -1.53 5.33
C VAL A 39 -11.24 -1.67 5.97
N HIS A 40 -12.07 -2.56 5.43
CA HIS A 40 -13.42 -2.82 5.91
C HIS A 40 -13.49 -4.21 6.52
N GLY A 41 -13.78 -4.28 7.82
CA GLY A 41 -13.98 -5.51 8.57
C GLY A 41 -15.45 -5.76 8.90
N SER A 42 -15.71 -6.85 9.62
CA SER A 42 -17.06 -7.24 10.04
C SER A 42 -17.68 -6.30 11.09
N GLU A 43 -16.85 -5.60 11.87
CA GLU A 43 -17.29 -4.78 13.01
C GLU A 43 -16.98 -3.29 12.85
N GLY A 44 -16.31 -2.90 11.77
CA GLY A 44 -15.92 -1.53 11.55
C GLY A 44 -15.05 -1.35 10.31
N SER A 45 -14.68 -0.11 10.05
CA SER A 45 -13.84 0.29 8.93
C SER A 45 -12.77 1.27 9.38
N LEU A 46 -11.55 1.07 8.90
CA LEU A 46 -10.47 2.06 8.97
C LEU A 46 -10.46 2.83 7.67
N VAL A 47 -10.59 4.16 7.77
CA VAL A 47 -10.56 5.08 6.63
C VAL A 47 -9.40 6.04 6.82
N ALA A 48 -8.31 5.82 6.09
CA ALA A 48 -7.12 6.65 6.15
C ALA A 48 -7.06 7.61 4.94
N ARG A 49 -6.84 8.90 5.22
CA ARG A 49 -6.84 9.98 4.21
C ARG A 49 -5.49 10.67 4.14
N ASN A 50 -5.04 10.99 2.92
CA ASN A 50 -3.76 11.63 2.63
C ASN A 50 -2.54 10.86 3.18
N VAL A 51 -2.59 9.52 3.14
CA VAL A 51 -1.60 8.63 3.78
C VAL A 51 -0.62 7.96 2.82
N MET A 52 -0.78 8.11 1.50
CA MET A 52 0.13 7.48 0.52
C MET A 52 1.17 8.48 -0.04
N THR A 53 1.50 9.51 0.74
CA THR A 53 2.55 10.49 0.40
C THR A 53 3.86 10.18 1.13
N GLN A 54 4.95 10.82 0.71
CA GLN A 54 6.26 10.67 1.37
C GLN A 54 6.39 11.46 2.68
N LYS A 55 5.41 12.32 3.01
CA LYS A 55 5.45 13.15 4.22
C LYS A 55 4.73 12.44 5.37
N PRO A 56 5.16 12.64 6.63
CA PRO A 56 4.46 12.13 7.80
C PRO A 56 3.20 12.96 8.07
N VAL A 57 2.17 12.76 7.25
CA VAL A 57 0.90 13.49 7.30
C VAL A 57 -0.26 12.51 7.14
N GLY A 58 -1.49 13.03 7.19
CA GLY A 58 -2.71 12.27 7.01
C GLY A 58 -3.42 11.98 8.33
N SER A 59 -4.55 11.30 8.24
CA SER A 59 -5.35 10.91 9.41
C SER A 59 -5.96 9.52 9.21
N VAL A 60 -6.30 8.87 10.31
CA VAL A 60 -6.99 7.58 10.31
C VAL A 60 -8.26 7.70 11.14
N LEU A 61 -9.38 7.38 10.52
CA LEU A 61 -10.69 7.33 11.16
C LEU A 61 -11.10 5.87 11.35
N LEU A 62 -11.49 5.50 12.57
CA LEU A 62 -12.27 4.29 12.83
C LEU A 62 -13.76 4.63 12.71
N ARG A 63 -14.48 3.89 11.87
CA ARG A 63 -15.94 3.91 11.82
C ARG A 63 -16.47 2.57 12.31
N ASP A 64 -17.31 2.58 13.34
CA ASP A 64 -17.95 1.38 13.89
C ASP A 64 -19.40 1.64 14.30
N LYS A 65 -20.00 0.74 15.08
CA LYS A 65 -21.38 0.87 15.57
C LYS A 65 -21.61 2.08 16.48
N ASP A 66 -20.57 2.61 17.12
CA ASP A 66 -20.64 3.71 18.09
C ASP A 66 -20.34 5.08 17.44
N GLY A 67 -19.88 5.10 16.18
CA GLY A 67 -19.78 6.29 15.36
C GLY A 67 -18.50 6.38 14.55
N GLU A 68 -17.97 7.60 14.44
CA GLU A 68 -16.68 7.89 13.82
C GLU A 68 -15.71 8.42 14.88
N HIS A 69 -14.52 7.83 14.93
CA HIS A 69 -13.48 8.09 15.93
C HIS A 69 -12.15 8.34 15.22
N GLU A 70 -11.63 9.56 15.30
CA GLU A 70 -10.28 9.83 14.81
C GLU A 70 -9.25 9.17 15.74
N LEU A 71 -8.33 8.40 15.16
CA LEU A 71 -7.28 7.73 15.92
C LEU A 71 -6.12 8.70 16.16
N PRO A 72 -5.63 8.83 17.41
CA PRO A 72 -4.46 9.65 17.69
C PRO A 72 -3.21 9.00 17.06
N LEU A 73 -2.44 9.79 16.32
CA LEU A 73 -1.21 9.36 15.64
C LEU A 73 -0.01 10.15 16.17
N ASP A 74 1.07 9.44 16.50
CA ASP A 74 2.37 10.05 16.75
C ASP A 74 3.17 10.08 15.45
N GLN A 75 3.02 11.16 14.68
CA GLN A 75 3.58 11.24 13.34
C GLN A 75 5.08 11.54 13.38
N THR A 76 5.87 10.54 12.98
CA THR A 76 7.33 10.65 12.82
C THR A 76 7.73 10.55 11.36
N ASN A 77 8.88 11.12 11.00
CA ASN A 77 9.40 11.02 9.64
C ASN A 77 9.63 9.55 9.22
N LEU A 78 8.92 9.12 8.16
CA LEU A 78 8.93 7.74 7.67
C LEU A 78 10.35 7.24 7.35
N TYR A 79 11.19 8.12 6.80
CA TYR A 79 12.56 7.76 6.40
C TYR A 79 13.50 7.64 7.60
N GLU A 80 13.32 8.49 8.61
CA GLU A 80 14.08 8.40 9.86
C GLU A 80 13.73 7.11 10.61
N THR A 81 12.44 6.77 10.68
CA THR A 81 11.98 5.50 11.25
C THR A 81 12.59 4.30 10.52
N ALA A 82 12.60 4.30 9.17
CA ALA A 82 13.17 3.21 8.39
C ALA A 82 14.70 3.08 8.56
N LEU A 83 15.42 4.21 8.60
CA LEU A 83 16.87 4.20 8.84
C LEU A 83 17.21 3.73 10.25
N GLN A 84 16.42 4.12 11.26
CA GLN A 84 16.61 3.64 12.62
C GLN A 84 16.45 2.12 12.69
N ALA A 85 15.37 1.57 12.12
CA ALA A 85 15.15 0.12 12.07
C ALA A 85 16.28 -0.62 11.35
N PHE A 86 16.87 -0.01 10.32
CA PHE A 86 18.02 -0.58 9.63
C PHE A 86 19.31 -0.55 10.49
N HIS A 87 19.56 0.53 11.22
CA HIS A 87 20.68 0.60 12.17
C HIS A 87 20.53 -0.43 13.30
N ASP A 88 19.33 -0.60 13.84
CA ASP A 88 19.06 -1.58 14.89
C ASP A 88 19.32 -3.00 14.36
N ALA A 89 18.87 -3.31 13.14
CA ALA A 89 19.15 -4.60 12.50
C ALA A 89 20.65 -4.86 12.30
N ILE A 90 21.45 -3.83 11.96
CA ILE A 90 22.92 -3.93 11.90
C ILE A 90 23.51 -4.26 13.27
N ALA A 91 22.95 -3.70 14.34
CA ALA A 91 23.35 -3.98 15.72
C ALA A 91 22.91 -5.38 16.21
N GLY A 92 22.17 -6.15 15.40
CA GLY A 92 21.62 -7.44 15.78
C GLY A 92 20.29 -7.34 16.52
N GLU A 93 19.65 -6.18 16.50
CA GLU A 93 18.38 -5.90 17.17
C GLU A 93 17.26 -5.76 16.13
N GLY A 94 16.40 -6.77 16.03
CA GLY A 94 15.24 -6.74 15.13
C GLY A 94 15.60 -6.92 13.65
N GLN A 95 14.83 -6.26 12.77
CA GLN A 95 14.92 -6.35 11.31
C GLN A 95 14.61 -4.98 10.67
N PRO A 96 15.04 -4.75 9.41
CA PRO A 96 14.62 -3.57 8.66
C PRO A 96 13.09 -3.50 8.52
N SER A 97 12.54 -2.29 8.33
CA SER A 97 11.09 -2.10 8.19
C SER A 97 10.45 -2.86 7.01
N ALA A 98 11.23 -3.12 5.96
CA ALA A 98 10.88 -4.02 4.86
C ALA A 98 12.12 -4.84 4.51
N THR A 99 12.00 -6.17 4.50
CA THR A 99 13.11 -7.08 4.28
C THR A 99 13.33 -7.36 2.78
N LEU A 100 14.29 -8.25 2.48
CA LEU A 100 14.49 -8.77 1.13
C LEU A 100 13.22 -9.46 0.61
N GLU A 101 12.61 -10.29 1.44
CA GLU A 101 11.41 -11.07 1.11
C GLU A 101 10.22 -10.17 0.78
N ASP A 102 10.05 -9.06 1.52
CA ASP A 102 9.02 -8.05 1.23
C ASP A 102 9.24 -7.41 -0.15
N GLY A 103 10.49 -7.15 -0.50
CA GLY A 103 10.88 -6.70 -1.84
C GLY A 103 10.51 -7.70 -2.94
N ILE A 104 10.74 -8.99 -2.71
CA ILE A 104 10.37 -10.06 -3.65
C ILE A 104 8.84 -10.13 -3.83
N TRP A 105 8.08 -10.03 -2.74
CA TRP A 105 6.61 -10.05 -2.79
C TRP A 105 6.02 -8.84 -3.52
N SER A 106 6.52 -7.64 -3.25
CA SER A 106 6.05 -6.43 -3.93
C SER A 106 6.39 -6.43 -5.43
N LEU A 107 7.58 -6.90 -5.80
CA LEU A 107 7.97 -7.07 -7.20
C LEU A 107 7.09 -8.10 -7.92
N ALA A 108 6.88 -9.27 -7.32
CA ALA A 108 6.02 -10.32 -7.88
C ALA A 108 4.59 -9.83 -8.09
N THR A 109 4.07 -9.01 -7.16
CA THR A 109 2.76 -8.38 -7.30
C THR A 109 2.71 -7.45 -8.50
N GLY A 110 3.70 -6.56 -8.64
CA GLY A 110 3.79 -5.64 -9.80
C GLY A 110 3.84 -6.38 -11.14
N LEU A 111 4.65 -7.45 -11.23
CA LEU A 111 4.74 -8.28 -12.44
C LEU A 111 3.42 -8.99 -12.78
N ALA A 112 2.72 -9.51 -11.76
CA ALA A 112 1.42 -10.15 -11.97
C ALA A 112 0.35 -9.15 -12.46
N VAL A 113 0.34 -7.93 -11.90
CA VAL A 113 -0.56 -6.86 -12.35
C VAL A 113 -0.26 -6.46 -13.80
N LEU A 114 1.01 -6.30 -14.16
CA LEU A 114 1.43 -6.01 -15.53
C LEU A 114 0.94 -7.06 -16.53
N GLU A 115 1.12 -8.35 -16.19
CA GLU A 115 0.67 -9.45 -17.03
C GLU A 115 -0.87 -9.51 -17.12
N ALA A 116 -1.56 -9.29 -16.00
CA ALA A 116 -3.02 -9.26 -15.98
C ALA A 116 -3.58 -8.11 -16.85
N ALA A 117 -2.98 -6.93 -16.78
CA ALA A 117 -3.35 -5.78 -17.60
C ALA A 117 -3.14 -6.04 -19.09
N LYS A 118 -2.02 -6.69 -19.46
CA LYS A 118 -1.70 -7.02 -20.86
C LYS A 118 -2.60 -8.11 -21.45
N THR A 119 -2.94 -9.12 -20.65
CA THR A 119 -3.66 -10.30 -21.14
C THR A 119 -5.18 -10.23 -20.94
N GLY A 120 -5.65 -9.32 -20.08
CA GLY A 120 -7.05 -9.25 -19.66
C GLY A 120 -7.50 -10.44 -18.81
N LYS A 121 -6.55 -11.21 -18.23
CA LYS A 121 -6.82 -12.40 -17.43
C LYS A 121 -6.29 -12.21 -16.02
N ALA A 122 -6.92 -12.88 -15.04
CA ALA A 122 -6.38 -12.93 -13.70
C ALA A 122 -5.05 -13.71 -13.70
N THR A 123 -4.00 -13.08 -13.16
CA THR A 123 -2.66 -13.67 -13.03
C THR A 123 -2.36 -13.92 -11.56
N ALA A 124 -1.87 -15.11 -11.24
CA ALA A 124 -1.46 -15.45 -9.88
C ALA A 124 -0.17 -14.70 -9.50
N VAL A 125 -0.10 -14.20 -8.27
CA VAL A 125 1.15 -13.65 -7.72
C VAL A 125 2.05 -14.83 -7.31
N GLN A 126 3.24 -14.91 -7.88
CA GLN A 126 4.21 -15.98 -7.62
C GLN A 126 5.55 -15.37 -7.23
N SER A 127 5.87 -15.39 -5.93
CA SER A 127 7.13 -14.87 -5.38
C SER A 127 8.30 -15.83 -5.54
N GLY A 128 8.04 -17.14 -5.62
CA GLY A 128 9.06 -18.18 -5.71
C GLY A 128 9.80 -18.47 -4.40
N ILE A 129 9.34 -17.88 -3.28
CA ILE A 129 9.84 -18.10 -1.92
C ILE A 129 8.74 -18.64 -1.02
#